data_AF-A0A1J3JG98-F1
#
_entry.id   AF-A0A1J3JG98-F1
#
_cell.length_a   1.000
_cell.length_b   1.000
_cell.length_c   1.000
_cell.angle_alpha   90.00
_cell.angle_beta   90.00
_cell.angle_gamma   90.00
#
_symmetry.space_group_name_H-M   'P 1'
#
loop_
_entity.id
_entity.type
_entity.pdbx_description
1 polymer ?
#
loop_
_entity_poly.entity_id
_entity_poly.type
_entity_poly.pdbx_seq_one_letter_code
_entity_poly.pdbx_strand_id
1 'polypeptide(L)'
;MEARNMVKISFDRSDETLRCSLVPHISAAFGRKGISVLNDKHDEFCESVASVLIFSKNYVSSKESLDDFLNTIRRRNDKGHLVTTVFYGVSISNLQELKGNFAKRFFEHRTSYQASQWHNALAEIGNIPGHEQSNNQSDCEFVEKIARDVYEKIFPKERIGVYSRMLPDIENLLCKQQWGVKRIGIWGMPGIGKTTLA
;
A
#
# COMPACT_ATOMS: atom_id res chain seq x y z
N MET A 1 0.95 23.51 3.44
CA MET A 1 1.18 22.35 4.32
C MET A 1 1.15 21.11 3.43
N GLU A 2 2.20 20.30 3.45
CA GLU A 2 2.52 19.32 2.40
C GLU A 2 1.76 17.99 2.57
N ALA A 3 0.63 17.84 1.90
CA ALA A 3 -0.10 16.56 1.77
C ALA A 3 0.64 15.50 0.92
N ARG A 4 1.88 15.76 0.48
CA ARG A 4 2.48 15.07 -0.69
C ARG A 4 2.74 13.57 -0.49
N ASN A 5 2.84 13.08 0.75
CA ASN A 5 3.27 11.69 1.03
C ASN A 5 2.39 10.95 2.05
N MET A 6 1.11 11.32 2.19
CA MET A 6 0.23 10.69 3.18
C MET A 6 -0.43 9.42 2.63
N VAL A 7 -0.39 8.34 3.41
CA VAL A 7 -1.04 7.05 3.10
C VAL A 7 -2.06 6.72 4.17
N LYS A 8 -3.26 6.33 3.76
CA LYS A 8 -4.28 5.79 4.67
C LYS A 8 -4.18 4.26 4.70
N ILE A 9 -4.19 3.67 5.89
CA ILE A 9 -4.31 2.20 6.06
C ILE A 9 -5.74 1.90 6.51
N SER A 10 -6.48 1.13 5.73
CA SER A 10 -7.84 0.68 6.05
C SER A 10 -7.84 -0.81 6.35
N PHE A 11 -8.45 -1.16 7.48
CA PHE A 11 -8.55 -2.52 8.02
C PHE A 11 -9.72 -2.58 9.00
N ASP A 12 -10.19 -3.78 9.33
CA ASP A 12 -11.15 -3.93 10.42
C ASP A 12 -10.46 -3.78 11.77
N ARG A 13 -10.85 -2.72 12.48
CA ARG A 13 -10.28 -2.34 13.78
C ARG A 13 -10.59 -3.34 14.90
N SER A 14 -11.57 -4.21 14.72
CA SER A 14 -11.84 -5.31 15.65
C SER A 14 -10.86 -6.47 15.50
N ASP A 15 -10.08 -6.51 14.41
CA ASP A 15 -9.04 -7.51 14.20
C ASP A 15 -7.78 -7.15 15.00
N GLU A 16 -7.64 -7.75 16.19
CA GLU A 16 -6.51 -7.51 17.08
C GLU A 16 -5.16 -7.88 16.47
N THR A 17 -5.11 -8.87 15.57
CA THR A 17 -3.87 -9.27 14.92
C THR A 17 -3.39 -8.16 14.00
N LEU A 18 -4.30 -7.57 13.21
CA LEU A 18 -3.99 -6.42 12.38
C LEU A 18 -3.64 -5.19 13.22
N ARG A 19 -4.46 -4.90 14.23
CA ARG A 19 -4.35 -3.69 15.06
C ARG A 19 -3.07 -3.64 15.88
N CYS A 20 -2.67 -4.78 16.47
CA CYS A 20 -1.56 -4.83 17.41
C CYS A 20 -0.25 -5.35 16.79
N SER A 21 -0.31 -6.02 15.63
CA SER A 21 0.89 -6.54 14.96
C SER A 21 1.06 -5.91 13.58
N LEU A 22 0.30 -6.32 12.56
CA LEU A 22 0.65 -6.02 11.17
C LEU A 22 0.64 -4.51 10.86
N VAL A 23 -0.41 -3.78 11.25
CA VAL A 23 -0.56 -2.36 10.92
C VAL A 23 0.55 -1.50 11.54
N PRO A 24 0.90 -1.64 12.84
CA PRO A 24 2.07 -0.97 13.41
C PRO A 24 3.37 -1.21 12.65
N HIS A 25 3.63 -2.46 12.22
CA HIS A 25 4.84 -2.79 11.47
C HIS A 25 4.85 -2.18 10.07
N ILE A 26 3.71 -2.17 9.37
CA ILE A 26 3.54 -1.46 8.08
C ILE A 26 3.77 0.04 8.27
N SER A 27 3.16 0.65 9.29
CA SER A 27 3.35 2.08 9.60
C SER A 27 4.80 2.42 9.90
N ALA A 28 5.50 1.58 10.66
CA ALA A 28 6.93 1.76 10.90
C ALA A 28 7.76 1.63 9.61
N ALA A 29 7.43 0.68 8.74
CA ALA A 29 8.08 0.52 7.45
C ALA A 29 7.86 1.71 6.51
N PHE A 30 6.66 2.29 6.52
CA PHE A 30 6.38 3.55 5.83
C PHE A 30 7.20 4.71 6.39
N GLY A 31 7.29 4.84 7.72
CA GLY A 31 8.13 5.85 8.37
C GLY A 31 9.60 5.74 7.93
N ARG A 32 10.16 4.52 7.86
CA ARG A 32 11.53 4.29 7.34
C ARG A 32 11.73 4.72 5.88
N LYS A 33 10.64 4.83 5.11
CA LYS A 33 10.65 5.26 3.70
C LYS A 33 10.20 6.72 3.51
N GLY A 34 10.04 7.49 4.59
CA GLY A 34 9.59 8.89 4.51
C GLY A 34 8.11 9.06 4.14
N ILE A 35 7.30 8.02 4.32
CA ILE A 35 5.85 8.02 4.08
C ILE A 35 5.14 8.23 5.42
N SER A 36 4.19 9.16 5.46
CA SER A 36 3.39 9.45 6.65
C SER A 36 2.07 8.66 6.61
N VAL A 37 1.68 8.07 7.73
CA VAL A 37 0.40 7.35 7.84
C VAL A 37 -0.66 8.26 8.43
N LEU A 38 -1.81 8.35 7.76
CA LEU A 38 -2.98 9.05 8.28
C LEU A 38 -3.69 8.15 9.28
N ASN A 39 -3.72 8.56 10.55
CA ASN A 39 -4.31 7.79 11.64
C ASN A 39 -5.79 8.09 11.89
N ASP A 40 -6.33 9.16 11.29
CA ASP A 40 -7.58 9.74 11.77
C ASP A 40 -8.87 9.17 11.15
N LYS A 41 -9.88 9.11 12.00
CA LYS A 41 -11.20 8.50 11.77
C LYS A 41 -12.07 9.53 11.05
N HIS A 42 -12.75 9.11 9.99
CA HIS A 42 -13.87 9.85 9.38
C HIS A 42 -13.61 11.14 8.61
N ASP A 43 -12.39 11.40 8.11
CA ASP A 43 -12.27 12.56 7.22
C ASP A 43 -12.79 12.26 5.81
N GLU A 44 -13.98 12.80 5.51
CA GLU A 44 -14.58 12.87 4.18
C GLU A 44 -13.63 13.61 3.19
N PHE A 45 -12.67 14.38 3.74
CA PHE A 45 -11.59 15.07 3.06
C PHE A 45 -10.21 14.43 3.31
N CYS A 46 -10.13 13.10 3.28
CA CYS A 46 -8.85 12.40 3.36
C CYS A 46 -7.93 12.80 2.18
N GLU A 47 -6.98 13.71 2.44
CA GLU A 47 -5.94 14.20 1.50
C GLU A 47 -4.83 13.17 1.21
N SER A 48 -5.00 11.91 1.64
CA SER A 48 -4.01 10.88 1.35
C SER A 48 -3.87 10.66 -0.16
N VAL A 49 -2.65 10.43 -0.64
CA VAL A 49 -2.35 10.18 -2.06
C VAL A 49 -2.51 8.69 -2.41
N ALA A 50 -2.43 7.83 -1.39
CA ALA A 50 -2.65 6.40 -1.51
C ALA A 50 -3.46 5.83 -0.33
N SER A 51 -4.04 4.66 -0.56
CA SER A 51 -4.66 3.80 0.45
C SER A 51 -4.10 2.38 0.38
N VAL A 52 -3.89 1.78 1.54
CA VAL A 52 -3.64 0.34 1.71
C VAL A 52 -4.90 -0.28 2.31
N LEU A 53 -5.53 -1.20 1.58
CA LEU A 53 -6.72 -1.93 2.03
C LEU A 53 -6.28 -3.33 2.48
N ILE A 54 -6.35 -3.62 3.77
CA ILE A 54 -5.93 -4.89 4.35
C ILE A 54 -7.16 -5.75 4.63
N PHE A 55 -7.44 -6.69 3.74
CA PHE A 55 -8.49 -7.68 3.90
C PHE A 55 -8.03 -8.81 4.83
N SER A 56 -8.75 -9.02 5.92
CA SER A 56 -8.72 -10.23 6.73
C SER A 56 -10.08 -10.92 6.72
N LYS A 57 -10.18 -12.07 7.41
CA LYS A 57 -11.45 -12.80 7.58
C LYS A 57 -12.57 -11.94 8.13
N ASN A 58 -12.24 -10.93 8.94
CA ASN A 58 -13.22 -10.09 9.62
C ASN A 58 -13.47 -8.75 8.91
N TYR A 59 -12.73 -8.40 7.85
CA TYR A 59 -12.70 -7.05 7.24
C TYR A 59 -14.06 -6.35 7.09
N VAL A 60 -15.10 -7.11 6.79
CA VAL A 60 -16.44 -6.66 6.42
C VAL A 60 -17.44 -6.76 7.59
N SER A 61 -16.94 -7.00 8.81
CA SER A 61 -17.76 -7.12 10.02
C SER A 61 -18.32 -5.77 10.51
N SER A 62 -17.62 -4.66 10.21
CA SER A 62 -17.92 -3.34 10.77
C SER A 62 -18.37 -2.35 9.69
N LYS A 63 -19.43 -1.56 9.98
CA LYS A 63 -19.96 -0.49 9.10
C LYS A 63 -18.84 0.44 8.60
N GLU A 64 -17.95 0.84 9.50
CA GLU A 64 -16.87 1.80 9.25
C GLU A 64 -15.90 1.31 8.18
N SER A 65 -15.45 0.05 8.26
CA SER A 65 -14.51 -0.54 7.28
C SER A 65 -15.05 -0.47 5.85
N LEU A 66 -16.38 -0.40 5.72
CA LEU A 66 -17.07 -0.54 4.46
C LEU A 66 -17.30 0.80 3.81
N ASP A 67 -17.74 1.76 4.59
CA ASP A 67 -17.82 3.15 4.15
C ASP A 67 -16.41 3.61 3.72
N ASP A 68 -15.37 3.23 4.46
CA ASP A 68 -13.97 3.47 4.10
C ASP A 68 -13.54 2.82 2.78
N PHE A 69 -13.96 1.58 2.54
CA PHE A 69 -13.69 0.86 1.30
C PHE A 69 -14.36 1.52 0.09
N LEU A 70 -15.67 1.81 0.19
CA LEU A 70 -16.41 2.47 -0.89
C LEU A 70 -15.85 3.86 -1.19
N ASN A 71 -15.52 4.63 -0.15
CA ASN A 71 -14.89 5.94 -0.31
C ASN A 71 -13.51 5.86 -0.96
N THR A 72 -12.74 4.81 -0.68
CA THR A 72 -11.44 4.58 -1.32
C THR A 72 -11.59 4.27 -2.81
N ILE A 73 -12.56 3.42 -3.17
CA ILE A 73 -12.85 3.09 -4.57
C ILE A 73 -13.36 4.31 -5.35
N ARG A 74 -14.26 5.08 -4.75
CA ARG A 74 -14.71 6.35 -5.33
C ARG A 74 -13.56 7.30 -5.59
N ARG A 75 -12.65 7.50 -4.62
CA ARG A 75 -11.46 8.37 -4.80
C ARG A 75 -10.51 7.84 -5.88
N ARG A 76 -10.36 6.53 -6.01
CA ARG A 76 -9.55 5.92 -7.08
C ARG A 76 -10.09 6.32 -8.46
N ASN A 77 -11.40 6.18 -8.64
CA ASN A 77 -12.06 6.47 -9.91
C ASN A 77 -12.13 7.98 -10.21
N ASP A 78 -12.43 8.81 -9.21
CA ASP A 78 -12.65 10.24 -9.40
C ASP A 78 -11.35 11.05 -9.46
N LYS A 79 -10.30 10.63 -8.72
CA LYS A 79 -9.09 11.45 -8.48
C LYS A 79 -7.78 10.73 -8.79
N GLY A 80 -7.81 9.52 -9.34
CA GLY A 80 -6.60 8.73 -9.59
C GLY A 80 -5.88 8.28 -8.31
N HIS A 81 -6.62 8.18 -7.19
CA HIS A 81 -6.09 7.76 -5.90
C HIS A 81 -5.43 6.39 -5.98
N LEU A 82 -4.21 6.27 -5.47
CA LEU A 82 -3.46 5.01 -5.54
C LEU A 82 -4.01 4.01 -4.51
N VAL A 83 -4.22 2.76 -4.93
CA VAL A 83 -4.75 1.70 -4.06
C VAL A 83 -3.83 0.49 -4.11
N THR A 84 -3.49 -0.03 -2.93
CA THR A 84 -2.79 -1.30 -2.76
C THR A 84 -3.64 -2.21 -1.89
N THR A 85 -3.87 -3.44 -2.36
CA THR A 85 -4.68 -4.43 -1.66
C THR A 85 -3.76 -5.44 -0.99
N VAL A 86 -4.06 -5.78 0.25
CA VAL A 86 -3.29 -6.71 1.08
C VAL A 86 -4.26 -7.75 1.62
N PHE A 87 -3.93 -9.03 1.47
CA PHE A 87 -4.73 -10.17 1.87
C PHE A 87 -3.98 -10.92 2.96
N TYR A 88 -4.47 -10.81 4.20
CA TYR A 88 -3.84 -11.33 5.39
C TYR A 88 -4.71 -12.43 6.02
N GLY A 89 -4.23 -13.68 5.98
CA GLY A 89 -5.01 -14.85 6.42
C GLY A 89 -6.24 -15.16 5.55
N VAL A 90 -6.30 -14.58 4.34
CA VAL A 90 -7.31 -14.82 3.30
C VAL A 90 -6.62 -14.86 1.93
N SER A 91 -7.16 -15.60 0.96
CA SER A 91 -6.58 -15.68 -0.38
C SER A 91 -7.31 -14.80 -1.40
N ILE A 92 -6.57 -14.35 -2.42
CA ILE A 92 -7.11 -13.58 -3.55
C ILE A 92 -8.10 -14.44 -4.35
N SER A 93 -7.79 -15.73 -4.53
CA SER A 93 -8.65 -16.72 -5.19
C SER A 93 -10.01 -16.83 -4.51
N ASN A 94 -10.01 -16.76 -3.18
CA ASN A 94 -11.22 -16.80 -2.37
C ASN A 94 -11.92 -15.44 -2.31
N LEU A 95 -11.53 -14.42 -3.09
CA LEU A 95 -12.31 -13.18 -3.18
C LEU A 95 -13.76 -13.44 -3.62
N GLN A 96 -14.02 -14.48 -4.42
CA GLN A 96 -15.39 -14.88 -4.76
C GLN A 96 -16.12 -15.57 -3.59
N GLU A 97 -15.41 -16.34 -2.78
CA GLU A 97 -15.96 -16.97 -1.57
C GLU A 97 -16.15 -15.94 -0.44
N LEU A 98 -15.23 -14.99 -0.32
CA LEU A 98 -15.34 -13.77 0.46
C LEU A 98 -16.54 -12.96 -0.02
N LYS A 99 -16.72 -12.73 -1.33
CA LYS A 99 -17.96 -12.12 -1.88
C LYS A 99 -19.21 -12.87 -1.41
N GLY A 100 -19.21 -14.20 -1.40
CA GLY A 100 -20.34 -15.02 -0.94
C GLY A 100 -20.60 -14.95 0.57
N ASN A 101 -19.56 -15.13 1.38
CA ASN A 101 -19.64 -15.10 2.85
C ASN A 101 -19.89 -13.68 3.38
N PHE A 102 -19.31 -12.68 2.73
CA PHE A 102 -19.62 -11.28 2.96
C PHE A 102 -21.04 -10.98 2.53
N ALA A 103 -21.43 -11.27 1.29
CA ALA A 103 -22.81 -11.07 0.83
C ALA A 103 -23.84 -11.64 1.82
N LYS A 104 -23.61 -12.85 2.32
CA LYS A 104 -24.53 -13.51 3.27
C LYS A 104 -24.62 -12.77 4.60
N ARG A 105 -23.49 -12.43 5.24
CA ARG A 105 -23.48 -11.68 6.51
C ARG A 105 -23.90 -10.22 6.37
N PHE A 106 -23.74 -9.66 5.19
CA PHE A 106 -23.85 -8.23 4.95
C PHE A 106 -25.22 -7.82 4.41
N PHE A 107 -25.87 -8.68 3.63
CA PHE A 107 -27.13 -8.39 2.96
C PHE A 107 -28.36 -8.80 3.78
N GLU A 108 -28.20 -9.45 4.93
CA GLU A 108 -29.33 -9.75 5.83
C GLU A 108 -30.05 -8.47 6.33
N HIS A 109 -29.39 -7.31 6.35
CA HIS A 109 -29.95 -6.06 6.92
C HIS A 109 -29.71 -4.78 6.09
N ARG A 110 -29.36 -4.88 4.80
CA ARG A 110 -29.03 -3.71 3.93
C ARG A 110 -29.99 -3.60 2.74
N THR A 111 -30.13 -2.39 2.19
CA THR A 111 -30.93 -2.18 0.98
C THR A 111 -30.24 -2.81 -0.25
N SER A 112 -31.03 -3.25 -1.23
CA SER A 112 -30.55 -3.82 -2.50
C SER A 112 -29.56 -2.91 -3.25
N TYR A 113 -29.72 -1.59 -3.11
CA TYR A 113 -28.84 -0.59 -3.70
C TYR A 113 -27.42 -0.59 -3.09
N GLN A 114 -27.32 -0.61 -1.76
CA GLN A 114 -26.03 -0.68 -1.06
C GLN A 114 -25.31 -1.99 -1.37
N ALA A 115 -26.08 -3.07 -1.53
CA ALA A 115 -25.54 -4.37 -1.90
C ALA A 115 -24.89 -4.38 -3.29
N SER A 116 -25.55 -3.75 -4.27
CA SER A 116 -25.05 -3.64 -5.63
C SER A 116 -23.74 -2.82 -5.71
N GLN A 117 -23.68 -1.67 -5.02
CA GLN A 117 -22.46 -0.86 -4.97
C GLN A 117 -21.27 -1.65 -4.40
N TRP A 118 -21.51 -2.40 -3.33
CA TRP A 118 -20.51 -3.26 -2.71
C TRP A 118 -20.01 -4.36 -3.64
N HIS A 119 -20.94 -5.04 -4.30
CA HIS A 119 -20.59 -6.09 -5.24
C HIS A 119 -19.71 -5.57 -6.39
N ASN A 120 -20.05 -4.40 -6.92
CA ASN A 120 -19.30 -3.77 -8.00
C ASN A 120 -17.90 -3.33 -7.55
N ALA A 121 -17.80 -2.69 -6.38
CA ALA A 121 -16.52 -2.26 -5.82
C ALA A 121 -15.59 -3.46 -5.50
N LEU A 122 -16.13 -4.58 -5.00
CA LEU A 122 -15.36 -5.81 -4.79
C LEU A 122 -14.91 -6.45 -6.11
N ALA A 123 -15.72 -6.39 -7.16
CA ALA A 123 -15.31 -6.85 -8.48
C ALA A 123 -14.17 -5.98 -9.05
N GLU A 124 -14.21 -4.67 -8.83
CA GLU A 124 -13.15 -3.76 -9.25
C GLU A 124 -11.82 -4.07 -8.54
N ILE A 125 -11.86 -4.26 -7.21
CA ILE A 125 -10.70 -4.58 -6.38
C ILE A 125 -10.06 -5.91 -6.75
N GLY A 126 -10.86 -6.91 -7.12
CA GLY A 126 -10.34 -8.21 -7.54
C GLY A 126 -9.44 -8.15 -8.79
N ASN A 127 -9.54 -7.08 -9.57
CA ASN A 127 -8.69 -6.85 -10.73
C ASN A 127 -7.44 -6.02 -10.40
N ILE A 128 -7.31 -5.51 -9.17
CA ILE A 128 -6.14 -4.74 -8.72
C ILE A 128 -5.09 -5.74 -8.22
N PRO A 129 -3.85 -5.70 -8.74
CA PRO A 129 -2.76 -6.51 -8.21
C PRO A 129 -2.58 -6.26 -6.71
N GLY A 130 -2.66 -7.33 -5.93
CA GLY A 130 -2.58 -7.30 -4.47
C GLY A 130 -1.45 -8.16 -3.93
N HIS A 131 -1.22 -8.03 -2.62
CA HIS A 131 -0.25 -8.84 -1.88
C HIS A 131 -0.98 -9.86 -1.03
N GLU A 132 -0.75 -11.14 -1.28
CA GLU A 132 -1.23 -12.23 -0.45
C GLU A 132 -0.10 -12.72 0.46
N GLN A 133 -0.38 -12.84 1.75
CA GLN A 133 0.56 -13.42 2.70
C GLN A 133 0.68 -14.93 2.44
N SER A 134 1.89 -15.39 2.16
CA SER A 134 2.19 -16.81 1.96
C SER A 134 2.75 -17.43 3.23
N ASN A 135 2.45 -18.71 3.48
CA ASN A 135 3.00 -19.48 4.60
C ASN A 135 4.53 -19.60 4.58
N ASN A 136 5.16 -19.40 3.42
CA ASN A 136 6.62 -19.48 3.25
C ASN A 136 7.32 -18.12 3.39
N GLN A 137 6.58 -17.06 3.72
CA GLN A 137 7.10 -15.70 3.83
C GLN A 137 6.96 -15.20 5.27
N SER A 138 8.01 -14.58 5.80
CA SER A 138 7.94 -13.94 7.11
C SER A 138 7.11 -12.65 7.07
N ASP A 139 6.50 -12.27 8.21
CA ASP A 139 5.79 -11.00 8.32
C ASP A 139 6.69 -9.80 8.01
N CYS A 140 7.98 -9.87 8.36
CA CYS A 140 8.95 -8.83 8.06
C CYS A 140 9.15 -8.66 6.54
N GLU A 141 9.36 -9.75 5.81
CA GLU A 141 9.48 -9.71 4.35
C GLU A 141 8.20 -9.22 3.68
N PHE A 142 7.04 -9.63 4.20
CA PHE A 142 5.74 -9.22 3.69
C PHE A 142 5.51 -7.72 3.88
N VAL A 143 5.79 -7.21 5.09
CA VAL A 143 5.72 -5.78 5.40
C VAL A 143 6.65 -4.96 4.51
N GLU A 144 7.90 -5.40 4.33
CA GLU A 144 8.86 -4.69 3.46
C GLU A 144 8.45 -4.71 1.98
N LYS A 145 7.82 -5.80 1.52
CA LYS A 145 7.25 -5.90 0.17
C LYS A 145 6.13 -4.88 -0.03
N ILE A 146 5.18 -4.79 0.91
CA ILE A 146 4.08 -3.82 0.86
C ILE A 146 4.63 -2.38 0.91
N ALA A 147 5.55 -2.11 1.83
CA ALA A 147 6.15 -0.79 1.99
C ALA A 147 6.86 -0.32 0.72
N ARG A 148 7.57 -1.23 0.05
CA ARG A 148 8.26 -0.96 -1.22
C ARG A 148 7.29 -0.68 -2.36
N ASP A 149 6.26 -1.51 -2.53
CA ASP A 149 5.26 -1.34 -3.59
C ASP A 149 4.54 0.01 -3.48
N VAL A 150 4.09 0.38 -2.28
CA VAL A 150 3.44 1.69 -2.05
C VAL A 150 4.42 2.85 -2.31
N TYR A 151 5.67 2.72 -1.88
CA TYR A 151 6.70 3.73 -2.16
C TYR A 151 6.92 3.92 -3.66
N GLU A 152 7.05 2.83 -4.42
CA GLU A 152 7.26 2.91 -5.87
C GLU A 152 6.05 3.47 -6.63
N LYS A 153 4.82 3.24 -6.11
CA LYS A 153 3.60 3.87 -6.64
C LYS A 153 3.54 5.38 -6.38
N ILE A 154 3.97 5.84 -5.21
CA ILE A 154 3.97 7.27 -4.84
C ILE A 154 5.13 8.01 -5.51
N PHE A 155 6.29 7.38 -5.59
CA PHE A 155 7.52 7.93 -6.16
C PHE A 155 7.96 7.10 -7.37
N PRO A 156 7.24 7.17 -8.51
CA PRO A 156 7.64 6.46 -9.70
C PRO A 156 9.05 6.90 -10.12
N LYS A 157 9.95 5.93 -10.32
CA LYS A 157 11.39 6.11 -10.63
C LYS A 157 11.65 7.02 -11.84
N GLU A 158 10.64 7.26 -12.66
CA GLU A 158 10.70 8.03 -13.90
C GLU A 158 10.85 9.54 -13.69
N ARG A 159 10.65 10.06 -12.47
CA ARG A 159 10.71 11.52 -12.22
C ARG A 159 12.12 12.11 -12.13
N ILE A 160 13.16 11.29 -12.12
CA ILE A 160 14.55 11.79 -12.07
C ILE A 160 15.39 11.01 -13.10
N GLY A 161 15.40 11.49 -14.35
CA GLY A 161 16.11 10.87 -15.48
C GLY A 161 17.64 10.71 -15.33
N VAL A 162 18.21 11.15 -14.21
CA VAL A 162 19.61 10.94 -13.83
C VAL A 162 19.81 9.56 -13.20
N TYR A 163 18.88 9.10 -12.35
CA TYR A 163 19.03 7.83 -11.64
C TYR A 163 18.91 6.63 -12.57
N SER A 164 17.95 6.62 -13.50
CA SER A 164 17.75 5.47 -14.39
C SER A 164 18.95 5.18 -15.30
N ARG A 165 19.73 6.19 -15.68
CA ARG A 165 20.95 6.01 -16.47
C ARG A 165 22.15 5.60 -15.64
N MET A 166 22.33 6.19 -14.46
CA MET A 166 23.56 6.03 -13.67
C MET A 166 23.49 4.91 -12.62
N LEU A 167 22.29 4.48 -12.19
CA LEU A 167 22.14 3.42 -11.17
C LEU A 167 22.79 2.09 -11.56
N PRO A 168 22.60 1.55 -12.78
CA PRO A 168 23.22 0.28 -13.15
C PRO A 168 24.75 0.35 -13.10
N ASP A 169 25.33 1.50 -13.48
CA ASP A 169 26.78 1.71 -13.46
C ASP A 169 27.31 1.80 -12.02
N ILE A 170 26.60 2.50 -11.14
CA ILE A 170 26.96 2.61 -9.71
C ILE A 170 26.84 1.26 -9.01
N GLU A 171 25.75 0.53 -9.24
CA GLU A 171 25.54 -0.82 -8.69
C GLU A 171 26.64 -1.79 -9.19
N ASN A 172 26.99 -1.73 -10.47
CA ASN A 172 28.07 -2.53 -11.03
C ASN A 172 29.43 -2.20 -10.40
N LEU A 173 29.72 -0.91 -10.17
CA LEU A 173 30.93 -0.46 -9.48
C LEU A 173 30.97 -0.95 -8.02
N LEU A 174 29.84 -0.97 -7.32
CA LEU A 174 29.73 -1.54 -5.97
C LEU A 174 29.94 -3.06 -5.96
N CYS A 175 29.34 -3.77 -6.90
CA CYS A 175 29.38 -5.23 -6.98
C CYS A 175 30.75 -5.79 -7.41
N LYS A 176 31.50 -5.07 -8.26
CA LYS A 176 32.84 -5.48 -8.75
C LYS A 176 33.97 -5.33 -7.73
N GLN A 177 33.72 -4.70 -6.58
CA GLN A 177 34.74 -4.48 -5.56
C GLN A 177 34.89 -5.71 -4.66
N GLN A 178 36.14 -6.13 -4.42
CA GLN A 178 36.49 -7.22 -3.49
C GLN A 178 35.94 -6.96 -2.07
N TRP A 179 35.81 -8.02 -1.25
CA TRP A 179 35.37 -7.90 0.13
C TRP A 179 36.31 -6.99 0.95
N GLY A 180 35.78 -5.90 1.52
CA GLY A 180 36.52 -4.84 2.23
C GLY A 180 35.72 -3.53 2.32
N VAL A 181 36.33 -2.47 2.85
CA VAL A 181 35.70 -1.13 2.90
C VAL A 181 35.71 -0.51 1.49
N LYS A 182 34.52 -0.40 0.89
CA LYS A 182 34.32 0.16 -0.46
C LYS A 182 34.12 1.67 -0.37
N ARG A 183 34.83 2.44 -1.21
CA ARG A 183 34.67 3.89 -1.33
C ARG A 183 34.36 4.25 -2.78
N ILE A 184 33.31 5.04 -3.00
CA ILE A 184 32.97 5.61 -4.30
C ILE A 184 32.98 7.13 -4.15
N GLY A 185 33.70 7.80 -5.05
CA GLY A 185 33.71 9.25 -5.16
C GLY A 185 32.89 9.70 -6.36
N ILE A 186 31.95 10.62 -6.14
CA ILE A 186 31.18 11.27 -7.21
C ILE A 186 31.80 12.65 -7.49
N TRP A 187 32.34 12.86 -8.69
CA TRP A 187 33.00 14.12 -9.10
C TRP A 187 32.40 14.70 -10.38
N GLY A 188 32.53 16.01 -10.59
CA GLY A 188 31.96 16.73 -11.74
C GLY A 188 31.74 18.22 -11.45
N MET A 189 31.34 18.97 -12.47
CA MET A 189 31.13 20.42 -12.40
C MET A 189 30.14 20.85 -11.30
N PRO A 190 30.25 22.07 -10.75
CA PRO A 190 29.23 22.64 -9.86
C PRO A 190 27.83 22.60 -10.51
N GLY A 191 26.79 22.32 -9.74
CA GLY A 191 25.40 22.31 -10.24
C GLY A 191 24.97 21.07 -11.04
N ILE A 192 25.87 20.15 -11.39
CA ILE A 192 25.53 18.94 -12.20
C ILE A 192 24.67 17.90 -11.46
N GLY A 193 24.27 18.16 -10.21
CA GLY A 193 23.43 17.25 -9.43
C GLY A 193 24.18 16.16 -8.65
N LYS A 194 25.48 16.31 -8.38
CA LYS A 194 26.25 15.34 -7.55
C LYS A 194 25.62 15.11 -6.17
N THR A 195 25.27 16.20 -5.49
CA THR A 195 24.58 16.16 -4.18
C THR A 195 23.17 15.58 -4.29
N THR A 196 22.54 15.69 -5.47
CA THR A 196 21.24 15.08 -5.73
C THR A 196 21.38 13.58 -5.93
N LEU A 197 22.49 13.11 -6.52
CA LEU A 197 22.73 11.69 -6.81
C LEU A 197 23.24 10.90 -5.60
N ALA A 198 24.07 11.51 -4.74
CA ALA A 198 24.61 10.91 -3.52
C ALA A 198 23.52 10.67 -2.46
#